data_AF-A0A0A9B4M6-F1
#
_entry.id   AF-A0A0A9B4M6-F1
#
_cell.length_a   1.000
_cell.length_b   1.000
_cell.length_c   1.000
_cell.angle_alpha   90.00
_cell.angle_beta   90.00
_cell.angle_gamma   90.00
#
_symmetry.space_group_name_H-M   'P 1'
#
loop_
_entity.id
_entity.type
_entity.pdbx_description
1 polymer ?
#
loop_
_entity_poly.entity_id
_entity_poly.type
_entity_poly.pdbx_seq_one_letter_code
_entity_poly.pdbx_strand_id
1 'polypeptide(L)' 'MRGFSVRSPEDWKQDDQTGGCTRNTPLDCSTTNHSRTATTDKFYSLPGV' A
#
# COMPACT_ATOMS: atom_id res chain seq x y z
N MET A 1 -6.55 6.48 -1.97
CA MET A 1 -5.99 5.46 -2.90
C MET A 1 -6.41 4.09 -2.37
N ARG A 2 -7.08 3.24 -3.16
CA ARG A 2 -7.58 1.96 -2.64
C ARG A 2 -6.39 1.12 -2.13
N GLY A 3 -6.49 0.56 -0.91
CA GLY A 3 -5.41 -0.23 -0.30
C GLY A 3 -4.32 0.55 0.45
N PHE A 4 -4.39 1.88 0.50
CA PHE A 4 -3.44 2.73 1.23
C PHE A 4 -4.15 3.72 2.14
N SER A 5 -3.48 4.11 3.24
CA SER A 5 -3.90 5.16 4.16
C SER A 5 -2.86 6.27 4.20
N VAL A 6 -3.29 7.49 4.53
CA VAL A 6 -2.37 8.62 4.73
C VAL A 6 -1.37 8.27 5.83
N ARG A 7 -0.08 8.53 5.59
CA ARG A 7 0.99 8.19 6.53
C ARG A 7 0.86 8.95 7.86
N SER A 8 0.53 10.24 7.78
CA SER A 8 0.39 11.15 8.91
C SER A 8 -0.85 12.04 8.70
N PRO A 9 -1.99 11.71 9.33
CA PRO A 9 -3.20 12.52 9.25
C PRO A 9 -3.02 13.94 9.79
N GLU A 10 -2.10 14.13 10.74
CA GLU A 10 -1.79 15.42 11.36
C GLU A 10 -1.09 16.34 10.37
N ASP A 11 -0.05 15.85 9.68
CA ASP A 11 0.67 16.60 8.65
C ASP A 11 -0.26 16.91 7.46
N TRP A 12 -1.07 15.92 7.07
CA TRP A 12 -2.05 16.08 5.99
C TRP A 12 -3.09 17.17 6.27
N LYS A 13 -3.51 17.36 7.53
CA LYS A 13 -4.41 18.46 7.94
C LYS A 13 -3.75 19.83 7.83
N GLN A 14 -2.42 19.88 7.89
CA GLN A 14 -1.61 21.10 7.71
C GLN A 14 -1.18 21.30 6.25
N ASP A 15 -1.77 20.55 5.31
CA ASP A 15 -1.42 20.52 3.88
C ASP A 15 0.00 20.03 3.57
N ASP A 16 0.70 19.43 4.55
CA ASP A 16 1.94 18.71 4.31
C ASP A 16 1.64 17.27 3.88
N GLN A 17 1.65 17.05 2.57
CA GLN A 17 1.38 15.76 1.95
C GLN A 17 2.67 15.02 1.55
N THR A 18 3.85 15.52 1.93
CA THR A 18 5.16 14.97 1.52
C THR A 18 5.40 13.56 2.02
N GLY A 19 4.78 13.19 3.15
CA GLY A 19 4.85 11.84 3.73
C GLY A 19 4.08 10.77 2.93
N GLY A 20 3.20 11.18 2.01
CA GLY A 20 2.45 10.27 1.16
C GLY A 20 1.55 9.28 1.92
N CYS A 21 1.47 8.05 1.42
CA CYS A 21 0.58 7.01 1.93
C CYS A 21 1.32 5.70 2.27
N THR A 22 0.75 4.89 3.16
CA THR A 22 1.27 3.57 3.58
C THR A 22 0.30 2.45 3.18
N ARG A 23 0.81 1.22 2.97
CA ARG A 23 -0.04 0.05 2.66
C ARG A 23 -0.89 -0.31 3.87
N ASN A 24 -2.19 -0.50 3.65
CA ASN A 24 -3.10 -0.98 4.71
C ASN A 24 -2.85 -2.44 5.08
N THR A 25 -2.26 -3.21 4.17
CA THR A 25 -1.99 -4.64 4.34
C THR A 25 -0.48 -4.88 4.23
N PRO A 26 0.13 -5.59 5.18
CA PRO A 26 1.55 -5.91 5.13
C PRO A 26 1.89 -6.74 3.89
N LEU A 27 3.15 -6.64 3.47
CA LEU A 27 3.69 -7.47 2.42
C LEU A 27 3.92 -8.89 2.94
N ASP A 28 3.42 -9.88 2.20
CA ASP A 28 3.71 -11.29 2.43
C ASP A 28 4.92 -11.68 1.57
N CYS A 29 6.13 -11.46 2.09
CA CYS A 29 7.35 -11.94 1.45
C CYS A 29 7.45 -13.44 1.77
N SER A 30 7.23 -14.29 0.77
CA SER A 30 7.21 -15.75 0.93
C SER A 30 8.62 -16.31 1.16
N THR A 31 9.12 -16.21 2.39
CA THR A 31 10.52 -16.56 2.70
C THR A 31 10.76 -18.05 2.99
N THR A 32 9.72 -18.89 3.13
CA THR A 32 9.92 -20.30 3.51
C THR A 32 8.89 -21.23 2.89
N ASN A 33 9.27 -21.89 1.79
CA ASN A 33 8.95 -23.28 1.42
C ASN A 33 7.63 -23.92 1.93
N HIS A 34 6.46 -23.31 1.74
CA HIS A 34 5.22 -24.06 1.80
C HIS A 34 4.15 -23.40 0.94
N SER A 35 3.61 -24.19 0.01
CA SER A 35 2.30 -24.05 -0.63
C SER A 35 1.34 -23.17 0.19
N ARG A 36 1.25 -21.87 -0.13
CA ARG A 36 0.24 -20.96 0.40
C ARG A 36 -0.25 -20.11 -0.77
N THR A 37 -1.56 -20.03 -0.92
CA THR A 37 -2.26 -19.08 -1.78
C THR A 37 -1.62 -17.70 -1.63
N ALA A 38 -0.74 -17.32 -2.55
CA ALA A 38 -0.09 -16.02 -2.54
C ALA A 38 -1.20 -14.96 -2.57
N THR A 39 -1.13 -13.99 -1.66
CA THR A 39 -2.04 -12.84 -1.76
C THR A 39 -1.66 -12.09 -3.04
N THR A 40 -2.58 -12.01 -4.00
CA THR A 40 -2.32 -11.26 -5.24
C THR A 40 -2.09 -9.81 -4.86
N ASP A 41 -0.92 -9.28 -5.19
CA ASP A 41 -0.66 -7.87 -4.92
C ASP A 41 -1.66 -7.03 -5.70
N LYS A 42 -2.31 -6.10 -5.01
CA LYS A 42 -3.47 -5.35 -5.52
C LYS A 42 -3.03 -4.13 -6.33
N PHE A 43 -1.95 -4.24 -7.10
CA PHE A 43 -1.53 -3.16 -7.97
C PHE A 43 -2.68 -2.81 -8.90
N TYR A 44 -3.12 -1.55 -8.83
CA TYR A 44 -4.14 -1.05 -9.75
C TYR A 44 -3.48 -0.69 -11.07
N SER A 45 -3.99 -1.25 -12.16
CA SER A 45 -3.60 -0.80 -13.49
C SER A 45 -3.93 0.68 -13.63
N LEU A 46 -2.93 1.51 -13.90
CA LEU A 46 -3.18 2.89 -14.29
C LEU A 46 -3.69 2.89 -15.73
N PRO A 47 -4.76 3.64 -16.06
CA PRO A 47 -5.13 3.84 -17.45
C PRO A 47 -3.93 4.45 -18.18
N GLY A 48 -3.57 3.83 -19.31
CA GLY A 48 -2.41 4.25 -20.10
C GLY A 48 -2.53 5.71 -20.52
N VAL A 49 -1.41 6.44 -20.40
CA VAL A 49 -1.20 7.71 -21.09
C VAL A 49 -1.21 7.48 -22.59
#